data_AF-A0A0G1XIE3-F1
#
_entry.id   AF-A0A0G1XIE3-F1
#
_cell.length_a   1.000
_cell.length_b   1.000
_cell.length_c   1.000
_cell.angle_alpha   90.00
_cell.angle_beta   90.00
_cell.angle_gamma   90.00
#
_symmetry.space_group_name_H-M   'P 1'
#
loop_
_entity.id
_entity.type
_entity.pdbx_description
1 polymer ?
#
loop_
_entity_poly.entity_id
_entity_poly.type
_entity_poly.pdbx_seq_one_letter_code
_entity_poly.pdbx_strand_id
1 'polypeptide(L)'
;MTHAAALIVFAVSAMFLSSPAAAEGEPRAGLAARSCKMPAPHSIKGVYLPVPNAENPAVLDRFIALAKQREINSFVIDVNESGNFLMEHNRRILRRLHDECIWPIARLVAFKADQTWFTDIFNRPLAKNALPRELLRNQRGEVWRDA
;
A
#
# COMPACT_ATOMS: atom_id res chain seq x y z
N MET A 1 -33.33 29.15 67.64
CA MET A 1 -33.22 27.95 66.78
C MET A 1 -34.13 28.17 65.58
N THR A 2 -33.68 27.73 64.39
CA THR A 2 -34.38 27.68 63.07
C THR A 2 -34.71 29.04 62.42
N HIS A 3 -34.46 29.36 61.14
CA HIS A 3 -33.58 28.83 60.07
C HIS A 3 -33.26 30.04 59.15
N ALA A 4 -32.00 30.17 58.72
CA ALA A 4 -31.60 31.10 57.65
C ALA A 4 -31.81 30.41 56.29
N ALA A 5 -32.61 31.01 55.40
CA ALA A 5 -32.74 30.59 54.01
C ALA A 5 -31.77 31.40 53.15
N ALA A 6 -30.67 30.78 52.74
CA ALA A 6 -29.74 31.34 51.77
C ALA A 6 -30.27 31.07 50.35
N LEU A 7 -30.63 32.13 49.65
CA LEU A 7 -31.01 32.12 48.24
C LEU A 7 -29.73 32.09 47.40
N ILE A 8 -29.36 30.92 46.87
CA ILE A 8 -28.23 30.79 45.92
C ILE A 8 -28.80 30.96 44.51
N VAL A 9 -28.51 32.10 43.89
CA VAL A 9 -28.76 32.34 42.46
C VAL A 9 -27.64 31.68 41.66
N PHE A 10 -27.96 30.61 40.95
CA PHE A 10 -27.06 30.01 39.95
C PHE A 10 -27.07 30.87 38.68
N ALA A 11 -26.00 31.63 38.46
CA ALA A 11 -25.72 32.23 37.16
C ALA A 11 -25.15 31.15 36.23
N VAL A 12 -25.95 30.71 35.25
CA VAL A 12 -25.49 29.83 34.17
C VAL A 12 -24.75 30.71 33.15
N SER A 13 -23.42 30.80 33.30
CA SER A 13 -22.56 31.31 32.23
C SER A 13 -22.48 30.28 31.12
N ALA A 14 -23.18 30.54 30.01
CA ALA A 14 -22.96 29.84 28.75
C ALA A 14 -21.56 30.18 28.22
N MET A 15 -20.57 29.33 28.53
CA MET A 15 -19.30 29.33 27.82
C MET A 15 -19.55 28.85 26.39
N PHE A 16 -19.49 29.78 25.44
CA PHE A 16 -19.33 29.47 24.03
C PHE A 16 -18.00 28.73 23.84
N LEU A 17 -18.08 27.41 23.75
CA LEU A 17 -17.01 26.57 23.20
C LEU A 17 -16.95 26.84 21.69
N SER A 18 -16.12 27.80 21.30
CA SER A 18 -15.67 27.91 19.92
C SER A 18 -14.84 26.67 19.60
N SER A 19 -15.47 25.67 18.96
CA SER A 19 -14.75 24.62 18.24
C SER A 19 -13.77 25.28 17.28
N PRO A 20 -12.46 24.96 17.31
CA PRO A 20 -11.66 25.18 16.12
C PRO A 20 -12.23 24.25 15.05
N ALA A 21 -12.86 24.87 14.07
CA ALA A 21 -13.28 24.24 12.84
C ALA A 21 -12.11 23.45 12.25
N ALA A 22 -12.47 22.31 11.66
CA ALA A 22 -11.81 21.64 10.56
C ALA A 22 -10.37 22.11 10.29
N ALA A 23 -9.41 21.25 10.57
CA ALA A 23 -8.12 21.27 9.90
C ALA A 23 -8.40 21.19 8.39
N GLU A 24 -8.47 22.36 7.76
CA GLU A 24 -8.50 22.54 6.33
C GLU A 24 -7.27 21.83 5.78
N GLY A 25 -7.53 20.84 4.92
CA GLY A 25 -6.50 20.14 4.20
C GLY A 25 -5.68 21.15 3.42
N GLU A 26 -4.44 21.38 3.87
CA GLU A 26 -3.48 22.09 3.05
C GLU A 26 -3.45 21.43 1.67
N PRO A 27 -3.58 22.20 0.59
CA PRO A 27 -3.30 21.67 -0.73
C PRO A 27 -1.83 21.21 -0.69
N ARG A 28 -1.59 19.92 -0.93
CA ARG A 28 -0.24 19.37 -1.20
C ARG A 28 0.28 20.03 -2.49
N ALA A 29 0.66 21.29 -2.38
CA ALA A 29 1.22 22.09 -3.45
C ALA A 29 2.60 21.53 -3.77
N GLY A 30 2.66 20.84 -4.91
CA GLY A 30 3.82 20.77 -5.79
C GLY A 30 5.20 20.76 -5.12
N LEU A 31 5.53 19.69 -4.40
CA LEU A 31 6.92 19.23 -4.45
C LEU A 31 7.11 18.69 -5.87
N ALA A 32 7.59 19.57 -6.77
CA ALA A 32 8.05 19.18 -8.10
C ALA A 32 8.80 17.85 -7.98
N ALA A 33 8.33 16.84 -8.73
CA ALA A 33 8.89 15.50 -8.73
C ALA A 33 10.41 15.64 -8.83
N ARG A 34 11.10 15.45 -7.70
CA ARG A 34 12.56 15.48 -7.69
C ARG A 34 12.92 14.27 -8.54
N SER A 35 13.42 14.53 -9.75
CA SER A 35 13.95 13.51 -10.62
C SER A 35 15.08 12.84 -9.86
N CYS A 36 14.72 11.78 -9.14
CA CYS A 36 15.67 10.98 -8.42
C CYS A 36 16.44 10.20 -9.46
N LYS A 37 17.65 10.66 -9.78
CA LYS A 37 18.63 9.75 -10.36
C LYS A 37 18.85 8.71 -9.26
N MET A 38 18.21 7.57 -9.38
CA MET A 38 18.21 6.54 -8.34
C MET A 38 19.39 5.62 -8.65
N PRO A 39 20.61 5.89 -8.16
CA PRO A 39 21.69 4.93 -8.30
C PRO A 39 21.31 3.67 -7.53
N ALA A 40 21.77 2.51 -8.00
CA ALA A 40 21.65 1.29 -7.23
C ALA A 40 22.29 1.53 -5.84
N PRO A 41 21.56 1.27 -4.74
CA PRO A 41 22.07 1.55 -3.41
C PRO A 41 23.21 0.57 -3.06
N HIS A 42 24.22 1.04 -2.33
CA HIS A 42 25.33 0.19 -1.87
C HIS A 42 24.88 -0.90 -0.88
N SER A 43 23.80 -0.65 -0.14
CA SER A 43 23.13 -1.64 0.71
C SER A 43 21.62 -1.50 0.60
N ILE A 44 20.89 -2.62 0.61
CA ILE A 44 19.43 -2.66 0.51
C ILE A 44 18.85 -2.90 1.91
N LYS A 45 18.04 -1.96 2.38
CA LYS A 45 17.27 -2.02 3.63
C LYS A 45 15.81 -2.04 3.24
N GLY A 46 15.31 -3.23 2.92
CA GLY A 46 14.01 -3.45 2.32
C GLY A 46 12.91 -3.82 3.32
N VAL A 47 11.69 -3.36 3.07
CA VAL A 47 10.47 -3.87 3.71
C VAL A 47 9.59 -4.55 2.67
N TYR A 48 9.07 -5.73 3.00
CA TYR A 48 8.09 -6.42 2.17
C TYR A 48 6.72 -5.78 2.30
N LEU A 49 6.09 -5.47 1.15
CA LEU A 49 4.77 -4.87 1.07
C LEU A 49 3.89 -5.65 0.07
N PRO A 50 2.88 -6.41 0.56
CA PRO A 50 1.98 -7.15 -0.32
C PRO A 50 1.12 -6.19 -1.17
N VAL A 51 0.63 -6.65 -2.33
CA VAL A 51 -0.08 -5.80 -3.32
C VAL A 51 -1.24 -5.03 -2.69
N PRO A 52 -2.14 -5.62 -1.86
CA PRO A 52 -3.27 -4.87 -1.30
C PRO A 52 -2.84 -3.66 -0.46
N ASN A 53 -1.69 -3.75 0.22
CA ASN A 53 -1.15 -2.64 1.00
C ASN A 53 -0.46 -1.60 0.10
N ALA A 54 0.24 -2.05 -0.94
CA ALA A 54 0.91 -1.19 -1.89
C ALA A 54 -0.09 -0.43 -2.79
N GLU A 55 -1.24 -1.03 -3.12
CA GLU A 55 -2.30 -0.42 -3.91
C GLU A 55 -3.11 0.63 -3.15
N ASN A 56 -3.18 0.52 -1.82
CA ASN A 56 -3.88 1.49 -0.99
C ASN A 56 -3.00 2.74 -0.78
N PRO A 57 -3.37 3.92 -1.34
CA PRO A 57 -2.51 5.10 -1.28
C PRO A 57 -2.21 5.59 0.14
N ALA A 58 -3.17 5.49 1.06
CA ALA A 58 -3.00 5.91 2.44
C ALA A 58 -2.09 4.96 3.23
N VAL A 59 -2.08 3.67 2.89
CA VAL A 59 -1.14 2.70 3.46
C VAL A 59 0.25 2.94 2.88
N LEU A 60 0.37 3.04 1.55
CA LEU A 60 1.64 3.30 0.87
C LEU A 60 2.31 4.58 1.37
N ASP A 61 1.58 5.69 1.48
CA ASP A 61 2.11 6.96 2.01
C ASP A 61 2.62 6.83 3.45
N ARG A 62 1.97 6.03 4.29
CA ARG A 62 2.45 5.75 5.66
C ARG A 62 3.76 4.98 5.66
N PHE A 63 3.90 3.98 4.79
CA PHE A 63 5.16 3.24 4.64
C PHE A 63 6.27 4.12 4.07
N ILE A 64 5.98 4.98 3.09
CA ILE A 64 6.94 5.97 2.56
C ILE A 64 7.40 6.92 3.67
N ALA A 65 6.46 7.43 4.49
CA ALA A 65 6.81 8.29 5.63
C ALA A 65 7.70 7.56 6.64
N LEU A 66 7.39 6.31 6.96
CA LEU A 66 8.24 5.47 7.80
C LEU A 66 9.62 5.27 7.17
N ALA A 67 9.70 5.05 5.87
CA ALA A 67 10.96 4.85 5.18
C ALA A 67 11.84 6.09 5.20
N LYS A 68 11.26 7.29 5.13
CA LYS A 68 11.98 8.56 5.29
C LYS A 68 12.47 8.81 6.73
N GLN A 69 11.73 8.33 7.73
CA GLN A 69 12.09 8.47 9.14
C GLN A 69 13.10 7.41 9.62
N ARG A 70 13.22 6.32 8.87
CA ARG A 70 14.10 5.19 9.15
C ARG A 70 15.15 5.12 8.05
N GLU A 71 16.06 4.17 8.16
CA GLU A 71 17.08 3.96 7.12
C GLU A 71 16.57 3.00 6.03
N ILE A 72 15.25 2.88 5.81
CA ILE A 72 14.67 1.99 4.80
C ILE A 72 14.79 2.68 3.45
N ASN A 73 15.37 2.00 2.47
CA ASN A 73 15.60 2.56 1.14
C ASN A 73 14.97 1.72 0.02
N SER A 74 14.23 0.67 0.37
CA SER A 74 13.63 -0.22 -0.61
C SER A 74 12.31 -0.82 -0.13
N PHE A 75 11.42 -1.09 -1.08
CA PHE A 75 10.25 -1.94 -0.85
C PHE A 75 10.25 -3.13 -1.80
N VAL A 76 9.98 -4.31 -1.25
CA VAL A 76 9.78 -5.55 -2.00
C VAL A 76 8.29 -5.71 -2.24
N ILE A 77 7.85 -5.67 -3.50
CA ILE A 77 6.44 -5.69 -3.90
C ILE A 77 6.19 -6.89 -4.80
N ASP A 78 5.12 -7.65 -4.52
CA ASP A 78 4.69 -8.75 -5.36
C ASP A 78 4.24 -8.24 -6.74
N VAL A 79 4.81 -8.81 -7.80
CA VAL A 79 4.42 -8.48 -9.19
C VAL A 79 3.52 -9.54 -9.82
N ASN A 80 3.27 -10.64 -9.12
CA ASN A 80 2.56 -11.80 -9.65
C ASN A 80 1.62 -12.48 -8.64
N GLU A 81 0.74 -11.73 -7.97
CA GLU A 81 -0.16 -12.33 -6.98
C GLU A 81 -1.35 -13.12 -7.59
N SER A 82 -1.56 -13.06 -8.92
CA SER A 82 -2.71 -13.69 -9.59
C SER A 82 -2.44 -14.14 -11.05
N GLY A 83 -1.16 -14.40 -11.40
CA GLY A 83 -0.78 -14.73 -12.78
C GLY A 83 -0.83 -13.53 -13.77
N ASN A 84 -1.26 -12.35 -13.32
CA ASN A 84 -1.27 -11.12 -14.10
C ASN A 84 0.00 -10.30 -13.83
N PHE A 85 0.87 -10.24 -14.83
CA PHE A 85 2.09 -9.42 -14.79
C PHE A 85 1.79 -7.99 -15.29
N LEU A 86 2.53 -7.01 -14.77
CA LEU A 86 2.63 -5.65 -15.36
C LEU A 86 1.30 -4.86 -15.46
N MET A 87 0.39 -5.03 -14.49
CA MET A 87 -0.85 -4.24 -14.43
C MET A 87 -0.60 -2.75 -14.16
N GLU A 88 -1.57 -1.90 -14.50
CA GLU A 88 -1.48 -0.45 -14.32
C GLU A 88 -1.28 -0.03 -12.85
N HIS A 89 -1.79 -0.82 -11.89
CA HIS A 89 -1.53 -0.57 -10.47
C HIS A 89 -0.04 -0.63 -10.15
N ASN A 90 0.70 -1.61 -10.69
CA ASN A 90 2.14 -1.72 -10.49
C ASN A 90 2.86 -0.48 -11.02
N ARG A 91 2.44 0.05 -12.19
CA ARG A 91 3.01 1.29 -12.73
C ARG A 91 2.77 2.49 -11.83
N ARG A 92 1.62 2.59 -11.16
CA ARG A 92 1.34 3.68 -10.21
C ARG A 92 2.20 3.58 -8.96
N ILE A 93 2.32 2.37 -8.41
CA ILE A 93 3.14 2.10 -7.22
C ILE A 93 4.62 2.40 -7.53
N LEU A 94 5.15 1.88 -8.64
CA LEU A 94 6.52 2.13 -9.07
C LEU A 94 6.79 3.63 -9.26
N ARG A 95 5.92 4.35 -9.98
CA ARG A 95 6.04 5.81 -10.13
C ARG A 95 6.10 6.51 -8.78
N ARG A 96 5.18 6.18 -7.88
CA ARG A 96 5.12 6.78 -6.54
C ARG A 96 6.41 6.54 -5.74
N LEU A 97 7.01 5.35 -5.82
CA LEU A 97 8.27 5.04 -5.14
C LEU A 97 9.47 5.76 -5.77
N HIS A 98 9.49 5.85 -7.10
CA HIS A 98 10.51 6.61 -7.83
C HIS A 98 10.47 8.10 -7.48
N ASP A 99 9.28 8.70 -7.38
CA ASP A 99 9.10 10.10 -6.97
C ASP A 99 9.66 10.37 -5.56
N GLU A 100 9.79 9.33 -4.75
CA GLU A 100 10.25 9.38 -3.35
C GLU A 100 11.66 8.83 -3.15
N CYS A 101 12.39 8.55 -4.23
CA CYS A 101 13.74 7.96 -4.18
C CYS A 101 13.82 6.60 -3.45
N ILE A 102 12.75 5.80 -3.47
CA ILE A 102 12.72 4.48 -2.83
C ILE A 102 12.93 3.40 -3.90
N TRP A 103 13.91 2.52 -3.68
CA TRP A 103 14.27 1.47 -4.63
C TRP A 103 13.25 0.32 -4.63
N PRO A 104 12.44 0.13 -5.70
CA PRO A 104 11.50 -0.97 -5.75
C PRO A 104 12.22 -2.29 -6.10
N ILE A 105 11.84 -3.37 -5.43
CA ILE A 105 12.25 -4.74 -5.76
C ILE A 105 11.00 -5.53 -6.12
N ALA A 106 10.96 -6.02 -7.35
CA ALA A 106 9.89 -6.89 -7.80
C ALA A 106 10.08 -8.29 -7.19
N ARG A 107 9.11 -8.75 -6.39
CA ARG A 107 9.03 -10.13 -5.93
C ARG A 107 8.20 -10.93 -6.92
N LEU A 108 8.87 -11.89 -7.55
CA LEU A 108 8.26 -12.87 -8.43
C LEU A 108 8.27 -14.22 -7.73
N VAL A 109 7.09 -14.74 -7.43
CA VAL A 109 6.97 -16.11 -6.92
C VAL A 109 7.01 -17.08 -8.10
N ALA A 110 8.12 -17.79 -8.28
CA ALA A 110 8.33 -18.69 -9.42
C ALA A 110 7.50 -19.99 -9.32
N PHE A 111 7.40 -20.54 -8.11
CA PHE A 111 6.73 -21.81 -7.84
C PHE A 111 5.68 -21.61 -6.74
N LYS A 112 4.50 -21.14 -7.12
CA LYS A 112 3.30 -21.16 -6.28
C LYS A 112 2.17 -21.59 -7.18
N ALA A 113 1.79 -22.87 -7.09
CA ALA A 113 0.86 -23.49 -8.02
C ALA A 113 -0.26 -24.19 -7.26
N ASP A 114 -0.96 -23.46 -6.40
CA ASP A 114 -2.28 -23.90 -5.94
C ASP A 114 -3.36 -23.49 -6.96
N GLN A 115 -4.57 -24.05 -6.83
CA GLN A 115 -5.64 -23.82 -7.80
C GLN A 115 -6.09 -22.36 -7.89
N THR A 116 -5.88 -21.56 -6.83
CA THR A 116 -6.41 -20.19 -6.73
C THR A 116 -5.70 -19.19 -7.64
N TRP A 117 -4.50 -19.52 -8.10
CA TRP A 117 -3.75 -18.72 -9.10
C TRP A 117 -4.31 -18.82 -10.51
N PHE A 118 -5.11 -19.85 -10.78
CA PHE A 118 -5.69 -20.10 -12.08
C PHE A 118 -7.18 -19.89 -12.07
N THR A 119 -7.68 -19.05 -11.16
CA THR A 119 -9.08 -18.67 -11.10
C THR A 119 -9.24 -17.17 -11.26
N ASP A 120 -10.31 -16.74 -11.92
CA ASP A 120 -10.68 -15.33 -11.99
C ASP A 120 -11.26 -14.82 -10.65
N ILE A 121 -11.66 -13.54 -10.61
CA ILE A 121 -12.27 -12.92 -9.42
C ILE A 121 -13.58 -13.57 -8.96
N PHE A 122 -14.17 -14.47 -9.77
CA PHE A 122 -15.36 -15.25 -9.45
C PHE A 122 -15.04 -16.71 -9.14
N ASN A 123 -13.76 -17.03 -8.88
CA ASN A 123 -13.27 -18.37 -8.61
C ASN A 123 -13.48 -19.35 -9.79
N ARG A 124 -13.58 -18.86 -11.03
CA ARG A 124 -13.71 -19.70 -12.23
C ARG A 124 -12.35 -20.00 -12.84
N PRO A 125 -12.06 -21.22 -13.31
CA PRO A 125 -10.79 -21.53 -13.95
C PRO A 125 -10.50 -20.59 -15.12
N LEU A 126 -9.31 -19.99 -15.15
CA LEU A 126 -8.78 -19.30 -16.33
C LEU A 126 -8.72 -20.31 -17.48
N ALA A 127 -9.11 -19.87 -18.68
CA ALA A 127 -9.06 -20.73 -19.86
C ALA A 127 -7.61 -21.26 -20.06
N LYS A 128 -7.44 -22.51 -20.51
CA LYS A 128 -6.11 -23.11 -20.76
C LYS A 128 -5.21 -22.25 -21.66
N ASN A 129 -5.81 -21.42 -22.53
CA ASN A 129 -5.13 -20.51 -23.44
C ASN A 129 -4.87 -19.12 -22.84
N ALA A 130 -5.50 -18.81 -21.71
CA ALA A 130 -5.25 -17.59 -20.92
C ALA A 130 -4.10 -17.77 -19.92
N LEU A 131 -3.59 -19.01 -19.78
CA LEU A 131 -2.39 -19.26 -18.99
C LEU A 131 -1.17 -18.72 -19.73
N PRO A 132 -0.37 -17.83 -19.11
CA PRO A 132 0.86 -17.32 -19.70
C PRO A 132 1.75 -18.48 -20.18
N ARG A 133 2.36 -18.34 -21.37
CA ARG A 133 3.30 -19.35 -21.90
C ARG A 133 4.55 -19.49 -21.03
N GLU A 134 4.77 -18.51 -20.18
CA GLU A 134 5.85 -18.36 -19.23
C GLU A 134 5.72 -19.31 -18.02
N LEU A 135 4.58 -20.00 -17.86
CA LEU A 135 4.44 -21.03 -16.84
C LEU A 135 5.29 -22.26 -17.18
N LEU A 136 6.00 -22.78 -16.18
CA LEU A 136 6.79 -23.99 -16.31
C LEU A 136 5.85 -25.18 -16.57
N ARG A 137 6.12 -25.88 -17.68
CA ARG A 137 5.41 -27.10 -18.07
C ARG A 137 6.34 -28.29 -17.89
N ASN A 138 5.77 -29.44 -17.49
CA ASN A 138 6.51 -30.69 -17.48
C ASN A 138 6.71 -31.21 -18.92
N GLN A 139 7.43 -32.33 -19.06
CA GLN A 139 7.70 -32.96 -20.36
C GLN A 139 6.43 -33.42 -21.10
N ARG A 140 5.28 -33.52 -20.41
CA ARG A 140 3.97 -33.87 -20.98
C ARG A 140 3.17 -32.64 -21.41
N GLY A 141 3.72 -31.44 -21.29
CA GLY A 141 3.05 -30.17 -21.60
C GLY A 141 2.05 -29.71 -20.55
N GLU A 142 1.94 -30.44 -19.42
CA GLU A 142 1.10 -30.08 -18.29
C GLU A 142 1.78 -29.00 -17.46
N VAL A 143 1.02 -28.12 -16.82
CA VAL A 143 1.60 -27.13 -15.89
C VAL A 143 2.24 -27.88 -14.72
N TRP A 144 3.51 -27.57 -14.43
CA TRP A 144 4.22 -28.16 -13.30
C TRP A 144 3.57 -27.69 -11.99
N ARG A 145 3.11 -28.65 -11.18
CA ARG A 145 2.53 -28.43 -9.84
C ARG A 145 3.34 -29.30 -8.88
N ASP A 146 3.81 -28.71 -7.79
CA ASP A 146 4.30 -29.49 -6.64
C ASP A 146 3.05 -30.17 -6.05
N ALA A 147 2.97 -31.49 -6.18
CA ALA A 147 1.79 -32.28 -5.83
C ALA A 147 1.88 -32.79 -4.40
#